data_AF-S3N2Z7-F1
#
_entry.id   AF-S3N2Z7-F1
#
_cell.length_a   1.000
_cell.length_b   1.000
_cell.length_c   1.000
_cell.angle_alpha   90.00
_cell.angle_beta   90.00
_cell.angle_gamma   90.00
#
_symmetry.space_group_name_H-M   'P 1'
#
loop_
_entity.id
_entity.type
_entity.pdbx_description
1 polymer ?
#
loop_
_entity_poly.entity_id
_entity_poly.type
_entity_poly.pdbx_seq_one_letter_code
_entity_poly.pdbx_strand_id
1 'polypeptide(L)'
;MVNIRGFKMSILVVFSLILQACVDMDILTTPDTDHYLKGADGFILSNCEGGTLSKNSSKTEIFWKKNNLPKGTTEFVCVDGKAYLPGQEPKR
;
A
#
# COMPACT_ATOMS: atom_id res chain seq x y z
N MET A 1 7.74 62.51 -19.46
CA MET A 1 7.30 61.48 -20.42
C MET A 1 8.00 60.18 -20.04
N VAL A 2 7.35 59.37 -19.19
CA VAL A 2 7.94 58.11 -18.68
C VAL A 2 7.72 57.04 -19.74
N ASN A 3 8.81 56.37 -20.15
CA ASN A 3 8.80 55.39 -21.21
C ASN A 3 8.16 54.07 -20.72
N ILE A 4 6.84 53.93 -20.92
CA ILE A 4 6.00 52.84 -20.39
C ILE A 4 6.21 51.49 -21.11
N ARG A 5 7.06 51.42 -22.15
CA ARG A 5 7.31 50.17 -22.90
C ARG A 5 8.14 49.13 -22.16
N GLY A 6 8.99 49.54 -21.20
CA GLY A 6 9.82 48.61 -20.42
C GLY A 6 9.09 47.91 -19.28
N PHE A 7 8.04 48.53 -18.74
CA PHE A 7 7.34 48.04 -17.54
C PHE A 7 6.45 46.82 -17.82
N LYS A 8 5.93 46.70 -19.05
CA LYS A 8 5.05 45.60 -19.46
C LYS A 8 5.76 44.26 -19.63
N MET A 9 7.05 44.28 -19.99
CA MET A 9 7.82 43.04 -20.22
C MET A 9 8.43 42.49 -18.92
N SER A 10 8.69 43.33 -17.91
CA SER A 10 9.24 42.89 -16.61
C SER A 10 8.22 42.20 -15.70
N ILE A 11 6.92 42.56 -15.79
CA ILE A 11 5.87 41.92 -14.98
C ILE A 11 5.63 40.46 -15.42
N LEU A 12 5.76 40.17 -16.73
CA LEU A 12 5.58 38.83 -17.27
C LEU A 12 6.65 37.86 -16.80
N VAL A 13 7.90 38.32 -16.61
CA VAL A 13 9.01 37.47 -16.16
C VAL A 13 8.88 37.09 -14.68
N VAL A 14 8.35 37.98 -13.84
CA VAL A 14 8.17 37.71 -12.40
C VAL A 14 7.05 36.69 -12.16
N PHE A 15 5.97 36.69 -12.97
CA PHE A 15 4.90 35.70 -12.88
C PHE A 15 5.30 34.31 -13.38
N SER A 16 6.26 34.20 -14.31
CA SER A 16 6.76 32.91 -14.81
C SER A 16 7.64 32.16 -13.80
N LEU A 17 8.26 32.86 -12.85
CA LEU A 17 9.14 32.25 -11.84
C LEU A 17 8.39 31.57 -10.68
N ILE A 18 7.08 31.79 -10.55
CA ILE A 18 6.27 31.21 -9.47
C ILE A 18 5.71 29.83 -9.87
N LEU A 19 5.77 29.45 -11.16
CA LEU A 19 5.22 28.18 -11.65
C LEU A 19 6.17 26.97 -11.56
N GLN A 20 7.41 27.14 -11.04
CA GLN A 20 8.36 26.02 -10.89
C GLN A 20 8.40 25.42 -9.47
N ALA A 21 7.48 25.78 -8.60
CA ALA A 21 7.33 25.17 -7.27
C ALA A 21 6.27 24.05 -7.22
N CYS A 22 5.90 23.47 -8.36
CA CYS A 22 5.33 22.11 -8.38
C CYS A 22 6.49 21.12 -8.51
N VAL A 23 7.42 21.15 -7.56
CA VAL A 23 8.30 19.99 -7.36
C VAL A 23 7.41 18.86 -6.86
N ASP A 24 7.36 17.79 -7.64
CA ASP A 24 6.69 16.54 -7.36
C ASP A 24 6.88 16.12 -5.89
N MET A 25 5.92 16.50 -5.04
CA MET A 25 5.79 15.92 -3.72
C MET A 25 4.72 14.81 -3.74
N ASP A 26 4.70 14.04 -4.83
CA ASP A 26 4.27 12.64 -4.81
C ASP A 26 5.38 11.74 -4.22
N ILE A 27 6.27 12.31 -3.40
CA ILE A 27 6.91 11.58 -2.29
C ILE A 27 5.87 11.44 -1.17
N LEU A 28 4.68 10.91 -1.50
CA LEU A 28 3.87 10.24 -0.50
C LEU A 28 4.72 9.07 -0.05
N THR A 29 5.17 9.13 1.19
CA THR A 29 5.77 8.04 1.96
C THR A 29 4.79 6.87 1.95
N THR A 30 4.71 6.11 0.85
CA THR A 30 4.01 4.83 0.87
C THR A 30 4.78 3.98 1.87
N PRO A 31 4.17 3.59 3.01
CA PRO A 31 4.86 2.77 3.97
C PRO A 31 5.40 1.55 3.23
N ASP A 32 6.66 1.21 3.48
CA ASP A 32 7.25 -0.01 2.95
C ASP A 32 6.38 -1.17 3.46
N THR A 33 5.73 -1.86 2.54
CA THR A 33 4.82 -2.98 2.80
C THR A 33 5.34 -4.25 2.15
N ASP A 34 6.56 -4.23 1.61
CA ASP A 34 7.10 -5.36 0.88
C ASP A 34 7.43 -6.55 1.80
N HIS A 35 7.61 -6.32 3.09
CA HIS A 35 7.79 -7.40 4.07
C HIS A 35 6.49 -8.15 4.42
N TYR A 36 5.33 -7.64 3.99
CA TYR A 36 4.04 -8.29 4.23
C TYR A 36 3.60 -9.18 3.08
N LEU A 37 2.88 -10.26 3.39
CA LEU A 37 2.17 -11.03 2.39
C LEU A 37 1.02 -10.20 1.83
N LYS A 38 0.80 -10.32 0.52
CA LYS A 38 -0.25 -9.62 -0.20
C LYS A 38 -1.16 -10.64 -0.88
N GLY A 39 -2.46 -10.36 -0.88
CA GLY A 39 -3.44 -11.10 -1.67
C GLY A 39 -3.29 -10.82 -3.16
N ALA A 40 -4.08 -11.52 -3.98
CA ALA A 40 -4.13 -11.27 -5.42
C ALA A 40 -4.62 -9.85 -5.78
N ASP A 41 -5.37 -9.24 -4.87
CA ASP A 41 -5.86 -7.86 -4.91
C ASP A 41 -4.79 -6.82 -4.51
N GLY A 42 -3.59 -7.26 -4.12
CA GLY A 42 -2.49 -6.41 -3.68
C GLY A 42 -2.63 -5.91 -2.24
N PHE A 43 -3.70 -6.25 -1.52
CA PHE A 43 -3.89 -5.85 -0.13
C PHE A 43 -3.08 -6.73 0.82
N ILE A 44 -2.67 -6.14 1.93
CA ILE A 44 -1.91 -6.84 2.98
C ILE A 44 -2.80 -7.90 3.63
N LEU A 45 -2.27 -9.11 3.75
CA LEU A 45 -2.96 -10.23 4.38
C LEU A 45 -2.87 -10.17 5.89
N SER A 46 -4.02 -10.37 6.53
CA SER A 46 -4.15 -10.53 7.98
C SER A 46 -4.67 -11.93 8.30
N ASN A 47 -4.25 -12.45 9.45
CA ASN A 47 -4.80 -13.68 10.01
C ASN A 47 -6.26 -13.47 10.48
N CYS A 48 -6.89 -14.54 10.96
CA CYS A 48 -8.28 -14.49 11.43
C CYS A 48 -8.53 -13.66 12.70
N GLU A 49 -7.47 -13.16 13.34
CA GLU A 49 -7.50 -12.30 14.52
C GLU A 49 -7.15 -10.84 14.17
N GLY A 50 -6.93 -10.53 12.88
CA GLY A 50 -6.57 -9.19 12.39
C GLY A 50 -5.06 -8.89 12.40
N GLY A 51 -4.22 -9.84 12.81
CA GLY A 51 -2.77 -9.70 12.82
C GLY A 51 -2.15 -9.90 11.44
N THR A 52 -1.36 -8.93 11.00
CA THR A 52 -0.72 -8.96 9.67
C THR A 52 0.28 -10.12 9.52
N LEU A 53 0.28 -10.74 8.34
CA LEU A 53 1.20 -11.82 7.98
C LEU A 53 2.39 -11.28 7.19
N SER A 54 3.61 -11.58 7.65
CA SER A 54 4.87 -11.19 6.97
C SER A 54 5.46 -12.33 6.15
N LYS A 55 6.13 -12.02 5.02
CA LYS A 55 6.69 -13.01 4.07
C LYS A 55 7.68 -13.98 4.73
N ASN A 56 8.55 -13.47 5.60
CA ASN A 56 9.65 -14.21 6.23
C ASN A 56 9.55 -14.23 7.77
N SER A 57 8.34 -14.37 8.32
CA SER A 57 8.15 -14.45 9.77
C SER A 57 7.79 -15.86 10.22
N SER A 58 8.44 -16.32 11.30
CA SER A 58 8.06 -17.57 11.98
C SER A 58 6.60 -17.56 12.45
N LYS A 59 6.01 -16.37 12.74
CA LYS A 59 4.59 -16.27 13.08
C LYS A 59 3.68 -16.67 11.91
N THR A 60 4.04 -16.27 10.70
CA THR A 60 3.33 -16.64 9.47
C THR A 60 3.45 -18.14 9.20
N GLU A 61 4.64 -18.71 9.42
CA GLU A 61 4.85 -20.16 9.29
C GLU A 61 4.00 -20.96 10.29
N ILE A 62 3.97 -20.50 11.55
CA ILE A 62 3.09 -21.06 12.59
C ILE A 62 1.63 -20.93 12.19
N PHE A 63 1.23 -19.80 11.61
CA PHE A 63 -0.14 -19.60 11.13
C PHE A 63 -0.54 -20.66 10.09
N TRP A 64 0.27 -20.88 9.06
CA TRP A 64 -0.03 -21.92 8.07
C TRP A 64 -0.09 -23.31 8.70
N LYS A 65 0.86 -23.63 9.59
CA LYS A 65 0.90 -24.92 10.29
C LYS A 65 -0.32 -25.14 11.20
N LYS A 66 -0.71 -24.15 12.00
CA LYS A 66 -1.86 -24.23 12.93
C LYS A 66 -3.18 -24.47 12.18
N ASN A 67 -3.28 -23.93 10.97
CA ASN A 67 -4.47 -24.02 10.13
C ASN A 67 -4.41 -25.15 9.09
N ASN A 68 -3.36 -25.97 9.08
CA ASN A 68 -3.12 -27.00 8.05
C ASN A 68 -3.13 -26.45 6.61
N LEU A 69 -2.65 -25.22 6.42
CA LEU A 69 -2.54 -24.59 5.11
C LEU A 69 -1.15 -24.84 4.49
N PRO A 70 -1.03 -24.95 3.16
CA PRO A 70 0.25 -24.93 2.48
C PRO A 70 1.04 -23.65 2.81
N LYS A 71 2.37 -23.76 2.91
CA LYS A 71 3.25 -22.60 3.09
C LYS A 71 3.08 -21.65 1.89
N GLY A 72 2.98 -20.35 2.14
CA GLY A 72 2.76 -19.35 1.11
C GLY A 72 1.29 -19.15 0.70
N THR A 73 0.34 -19.82 1.36
CA THR A 73 -1.09 -19.60 1.08
C THR A 73 -1.47 -18.15 1.34
N THR A 74 -1.99 -17.50 0.30
CA THR A 74 -2.48 -16.11 0.30
C THR A 74 -4.01 -16.03 0.19
N GLU A 75 -4.68 -17.13 -0.17
CA GLU A 75 -6.13 -17.23 -0.29
C GLU A 75 -6.68 -18.19 0.75
N PHE A 76 -7.44 -17.65 1.70
CA PHE A 76 -8.09 -18.43 2.74
C PHE A 76 -9.32 -17.68 3.28
N VAL A 77 -10.24 -18.44 3.87
CA VAL A 77 -11.42 -17.91 4.57
C VAL A 77 -11.29 -18.19 6.06
N CYS A 78 -11.78 -17.26 6.88
CA CYS A 78 -11.78 -17.39 8.34
C CYS A 78 -13.16 -17.79 8.84
N VAL A 79 -13.25 -18.95 9.51
CA VAL A 79 -14.46 -19.44 10.16
C VAL A 79 -14.12 -19.77 11.61
N ASP A 80 -14.82 -19.13 12.55
CA ASP A 80 -14.65 -19.31 13.99
C ASP A 80 -13.19 -19.19 14.46
N GLY A 81 -12.44 -18.24 13.88
CA GLY A 81 -11.04 -17.96 14.21
C GLY A 81 -10.02 -18.92 13.57
N LYS A 82 -10.46 -19.87 12.75
CA LYS A 82 -9.60 -20.79 12.00
C LYS A 82 -9.63 -20.49 10.51
N ALA A 83 -8.47 -20.56 9.86
CA ALA A 83 -8.34 -20.34 8.43
C ALA A 83 -8.50 -21.66 7.66
N TYR A 84 -9.19 -21.60 6.53
CA TYR A 84 -9.45 -22.72 5.63
C TYR A 84 -9.18 -22.32 4.19
N LEU A 85 -8.79 -23.28 3.34
CA LEU A 85 -8.83 -23.06 1.90
C LEU A 85 -10.30 -22.90 1.48
N PRO A 86 -10.61 -22.02 0.51
CA PRO A 86 -11.97 -21.86 0.01
C PRO A 86 -12.59 -23.21 -0.42
N GLY A 87 -13.81 -23.49 0.04
CA GLY A 87 -14.52 -24.75 -0.17
C GLY A 87 -14.15 -25.87 0.80
N GLN A 88 -13.17 -25.68 1.68
CA GLN A 88 -12.81 -26.63 2.74
C GLN A 88 -13.29 -26.19 4.13
N GLU A 89 -13.95 -25.04 4.22
CA GLU A 89 -14.59 -24.59 5.45
C GLU A 89 -15.71 -25.56 5.90
N PRO A 90 -15.92 -25.68 7.22
CA PRO A 90 -17.04 -26.46 7.74
C PRO A 90 -18.37 -25.88 7.21
N LYS A 91 -19.23 -26.76 6.69
CA LYS A 91 -20.58 -26.38 6.31
C LYS A 91 -21.39 -26.09 7.58
N ARG A 92 -22.06 -24.94 7.60
CA ARG A 92 -23.04 -24.59 8.62
C ARG A 92 -24.36 -25.32 8.40
#